data_AF-A0A7S2C6G9-F1
#
_entry.id   AF-A0A7S2C6G9-F1
#
_cell.length_a   1.000
_cell.length_b   1.000
_cell.length_c   1.000
_cell.angle_alpha   90.00
_cell.angle_beta   90.00
_cell.angle_gamma   90.00
#
_symmetry.space_group_name_H-M   'P 1'
#
loop_
_entity.id
_entity.type
_entity.pdbx_description
1 polymer ?
#
loop_
_entity_poly.entity_id
_entity_poly.type
_entity_poly.pdbx_seq_one_letter_code
_entity_poly.pdbx_strand_id
1 'polypeptide(L)'
;PSELRIAGYSASEMREAGFSAKKVLSAGYTAIEASEAGWVVEVLKAAGYTAHQLREANRTAEELSAVGFTLRDLREAGFSTQELQAVGFGAEELRAAGTSLSDLTSAGATVQGLRAAGISAIGLKAEGIPLEQMKEAGYSLKDLKQAGFTTTQLRGVGYEASELTAAGYTVAELKD
;
A
#
# COMPACT_ATOMS: atom_id res chain seq x y z
N PRO A 1 22.81 -6.76 31.62
CA PRO A 1 22.89 -6.56 30.16
C PRO A 1 23.36 -5.16 29.76
N SER A 2 22.77 -4.09 30.33
CA SER A 2 23.20 -2.72 30.07
C SER A 2 24.66 -2.46 30.49
N GLU A 3 25.09 -3.02 31.63
CA GLU A 3 26.51 -2.98 32.05
C GLU A 3 27.44 -3.74 31.10
N LEU A 4 26.96 -4.82 30.46
CA LEU A 4 27.74 -5.56 29.45
C LEU A 4 27.90 -4.73 28.17
N ARG A 5 26.88 -3.98 27.75
CA ARG A 5 27.02 -3.02 26.65
C ARG A 5 28.05 -1.94 26.98
N ILE A 6 28.00 -1.40 28.20
CA ILE A 6 28.99 -0.40 28.68
C ILE A 6 30.40 -1.00 28.71
N ALA A 7 30.52 -2.28 29.06
CA ALA A 7 31.78 -3.02 29.04
C ALA A 7 32.26 -3.40 27.62
N GLY A 8 31.52 -3.03 26.57
CA GLY A 8 31.93 -3.18 25.17
C GLY A 8 31.50 -4.48 24.49
N TYR A 9 30.67 -5.31 25.13
CA TYR A 9 30.20 -6.54 24.49
C TYR A 9 29.28 -6.23 23.30
N SER A 10 29.47 -6.93 22.20
CA SER A 10 28.65 -6.84 20.98
C SER A 10 27.32 -7.58 21.13
N ALA A 11 26.36 -7.28 20.26
CA ALA A 11 25.11 -8.02 20.19
C ALA A 11 25.34 -9.50 19.87
N SER A 12 26.32 -9.83 19.03
CA SER A 12 26.68 -11.22 18.69
C SER A 12 27.18 -12.00 19.90
N GLU A 13 28.09 -11.43 20.70
CA GLU A 13 28.58 -12.06 21.93
C GLU A 13 27.44 -12.26 22.95
N MET A 14 26.52 -11.29 23.04
CA MET A 14 25.33 -11.45 23.87
C MET A 14 24.45 -12.61 23.39
N ARG A 15 24.30 -12.80 22.08
CA ARG A 15 23.56 -13.94 21.49
C ARG A 15 24.22 -15.27 21.82
N GLU A 16 25.52 -15.36 21.58
CA GLU A 16 26.31 -16.58 21.79
C GLU A 16 26.36 -16.97 23.27
N ALA A 17 26.37 -15.98 24.17
CA ALA A 17 26.24 -16.17 25.61
C ALA A 17 24.80 -16.54 26.05
N GLY A 18 23.85 -16.69 25.12
CA GLY A 18 22.49 -17.16 25.40
C GLY A 18 21.52 -16.08 25.90
N PHE A 19 21.85 -14.79 25.76
CA PHE A 19 20.89 -13.73 26.08
C PHE A 19 19.76 -13.68 25.05
N SER A 20 18.53 -13.42 25.52
CA SER A 20 17.40 -13.20 24.62
C SER A 20 17.46 -11.82 23.97
N ALA A 21 16.90 -11.70 22.76
CA ALA A 21 16.77 -10.43 22.06
C ALA A 21 16.06 -9.36 22.90
N LYS A 22 15.11 -9.73 23.77
CA LYS A 22 14.44 -8.80 24.70
C LYS A 22 15.41 -8.20 25.72
N LYS A 23 16.32 -9.02 26.28
CA LYS A 23 17.37 -8.52 27.20
C LYS A 23 18.36 -7.62 26.48
N VAL A 24 18.68 -7.95 25.23
CA VAL A 24 19.56 -7.14 24.36
C VAL A 24 18.92 -5.80 24.01
N LEU A 25 17.65 -5.78 23.61
CA LEU A 25 16.89 -4.53 23.42
C LEU A 25 16.88 -3.67 24.69
N SER A 26 16.57 -4.27 25.86
CA SER A 26 16.56 -3.54 27.13
C SER A 26 17.94 -2.99 27.56
N ALA A 27 19.02 -3.57 27.01
CA ALA A 27 20.37 -3.08 27.21
C ALA A 27 20.74 -1.92 26.26
N GLY A 28 19.86 -1.57 25.32
CA GLY A 28 20.04 -0.46 24.39
C GLY A 28 20.67 -0.82 23.05
N TYR A 29 20.75 -2.11 22.68
CA TYR A 29 21.19 -2.49 21.35
C TYR A 29 20.09 -2.22 20.31
N THR A 30 20.50 -1.63 19.20
CA THR A 30 19.64 -1.27 18.07
C THR A 30 19.18 -2.52 17.29
N ALA A 31 18.17 -2.35 16.45
CA ALA A 31 17.73 -3.42 15.55
C ALA A 31 18.79 -3.79 14.50
N ILE A 32 19.68 -2.85 14.14
CA ILE A 32 20.82 -3.08 13.25
C ILE A 32 21.77 -4.07 13.91
N GLU A 33 22.25 -3.74 15.11
CA GLU A 33 23.17 -4.60 15.87
C GLU A 33 22.57 -5.99 16.12
N ALA A 34 21.28 -6.06 16.46
CA ALA A 34 20.60 -7.34 16.65
C ALA A 34 20.39 -8.11 15.33
N SER A 35 20.15 -7.43 14.20
CA SER A 35 20.05 -8.09 12.90
C SER A 35 21.39 -8.64 12.44
N GLU A 36 22.47 -7.88 12.59
CA GLU A 36 23.84 -8.28 12.25
C GLU A 36 24.34 -9.45 13.12
N ALA A 37 23.90 -9.48 14.39
CA ALA A 37 24.14 -10.60 15.29
C ALA A 37 23.34 -11.88 14.92
N GLY A 38 22.47 -11.82 13.91
CA GLY A 38 21.77 -12.99 13.39
C GLY A 38 20.49 -13.36 14.14
N TRP A 39 19.84 -12.42 14.83
CA TRP A 39 18.45 -12.61 15.24
C TRP A 39 17.51 -12.37 14.05
N VAL A 40 16.56 -13.28 13.86
CA VAL A 40 15.55 -13.19 12.81
C VAL A 40 14.43 -12.22 13.20
N VAL A 41 13.75 -11.65 12.20
CA VAL A 41 12.71 -10.61 12.38
C VAL A 41 11.62 -11.03 13.36
N GLU A 42 11.19 -12.29 13.34
CA GLU A 42 10.17 -12.80 14.28
C GLU A 42 10.60 -12.70 15.74
N VAL A 43 11.88 -13.04 16.03
CA VAL A 43 12.45 -12.94 17.38
C VAL A 43 12.61 -11.48 17.78
N LEU A 44 13.01 -10.60 16.86
CA LEU A 44 13.14 -9.17 17.12
C LEU A 44 11.78 -8.52 17.39
N LYS A 45 10.74 -8.87 16.63
CA LYS A 45 9.37 -8.42 16.90
C LYS A 45 8.90 -8.87 18.28
N ALA A 46 9.05 -10.16 18.62
CA ALA A 46 8.68 -10.69 19.93
C ALA A 46 9.48 -10.05 21.08
N ALA A 47 10.71 -9.60 20.80
CA ALA A 47 11.52 -8.85 21.76
C ALA A 47 11.03 -7.41 21.99
N GLY A 48 10.26 -6.85 21.05
CA GLY A 48 9.68 -5.50 21.13
C GLY A 48 10.31 -4.47 20.19
N TYR A 49 11.13 -4.89 19.21
CA TYR A 49 11.59 -3.98 18.16
C TYR A 49 10.41 -3.55 17.29
N THR A 50 10.33 -2.26 16.98
CA THR A 50 9.26 -1.69 16.15
C THR A 50 9.53 -1.88 14.66
N ALA A 51 8.49 -1.76 13.83
CA ALA A 51 8.64 -1.78 12.37
C ALA A 51 9.62 -0.69 11.87
N HIS A 52 9.60 0.51 12.47
CA HIS A 52 10.55 1.59 12.13
C HIS A 52 12.00 1.17 12.37
N GLN A 53 12.29 0.62 13.56
CA GLN A 53 13.65 0.18 13.91
C GLN A 53 14.12 -0.94 12.98
N LEU A 54 13.23 -1.88 12.64
CA LEU A 54 13.55 -2.97 11.73
C LEU A 54 13.77 -2.48 10.30
N ARG A 55 13.03 -1.46 9.85
CA ARG A 55 13.27 -0.81 8.55
C ARG A 55 14.63 -0.11 8.52
N GLU A 56 15.02 0.59 9.59
CA GLU A 56 16.37 1.16 9.72
C GLU A 56 17.46 0.08 9.72
N ALA A 57 17.11 -1.13 10.17
CA ALA A 57 17.94 -2.34 10.04
C ALA A 57 17.83 -3.03 8.66
N ASN A 58 17.38 -2.30 7.64
CA ASN A 58 17.21 -2.76 6.25
C ASN A 58 16.27 -3.95 6.08
N ARG A 59 15.30 -4.14 7.00
CA ARG A 59 14.26 -5.14 6.83
C ARG A 59 13.16 -4.65 5.90
N THR A 60 12.65 -5.55 5.07
CA THR A 60 11.66 -5.22 4.04
C THR A 60 10.24 -5.24 4.60
N ALA A 61 9.30 -4.57 3.91
CA ALA A 61 7.89 -4.67 4.25
C ALA A 61 7.39 -6.13 4.22
N GLU A 62 7.96 -6.96 3.35
CA GLU A 62 7.57 -8.37 3.20
C GLU A 62 7.99 -9.21 4.41
N GLU A 63 9.24 -9.05 4.87
CA GLU A 63 9.71 -9.70 6.10
C GLU A 63 8.87 -9.31 7.31
N LEU A 64 8.48 -8.03 7.40
CA LEU A 64 7.71 -7.52 8.53
C LEU A 64 6.23 -7.95 8.45
N SER A 65 5.62 -7.91 7.26
CA SER A 65 4.25 -8.38 7.03
C SER A 65 4.14 -9.89 7.33
N ALA A 66 5.13 -10.69 6.93
CA ALA A 66 5.17 -12.13 7.18
C ALA A 66 5.17 -12.49 8.67
N VAL A 67 5.73 -11.64 9.53
CA VAL A 67 5.69 -11.83 11.00
C VAL A 67 4.52 -11.09 11.65
N GLY A 68 3.60 -10.53 10.84
CA GLY A 68 2.32 -9.95 11.25
C GLY A 68 2.39 -8.49 11.69
N PHE A 69 3.34 -7.69 11.22
CA PHE A 69 3.20 -6.22 11.34
C PHE A 69 2.03 -5.75 10.48
N THR A 70 1.23 -4.83 11.01
CA THR A 70 0.02 -4.34 10.35
C THR A 70 0.33 -3.26 9.31
N LEU A 71 -0.62 -2.96 8.42
CA LEU A 71 -0.54 -1.82 7.51
C LEU A 71 -0.16 -0.52 8.24
N ARG A 72 -0.75 -0.31 9.43
CA ARG A 72 -0.46 0.85 10.27
C ARG A 72 1.00 0.88 10.70
N ASP A 73 1.51 -0.23 11.23
CA ASP A 73 2.90 -0.32 11.69
C ASP A 73 3.88 -0.03 10.54
N LEU A 74 3.60 -0.57 9.36
CA LEU A 74 4.46 -0.40 8.18
C LEU A 74 4.39 1.03 7.63
N ARG A 75 3.21 1.67 7.64
CA ARG A 75 3.09 3.08 7.26
C ARG A 75 3.80 4.00 8.25
N GLU A 76 3.65 3.77 9.55
CA GLU A 76 4.36 4.54 10.59
C GLU A 76 5.87 4.32 10.50
N ALA A 77 6.31 3.14 10.05
CA ALA A 77 7.72 2.86 9.72
C ALA A 77 8.20 3.57 8.45
N GLY A 78 7.32 4.11 7.62
CA GLY A 78 7.66 4.85 6.41
C GLY A 78 7.85 3.99 5.16
N PHE A 79 7.25 2.79 5.11
CA PHE A 79 7.16 2.04 3.85
C PHE A 79 6.22 2.75 2.86
N SER A 80 6.62 2.78 1.60
CA SER A 80 5.88 3.42 0.51
C SER A 80 4.61 2.63 0.15
N THR A 81 3.66 3.30 -0.48
CA THR A 81 2.43 2.66 -0.99
C THR A 81 2.74 1.47 -1.90
N GLN A 82 3.78 1.56 -2.73
CA GLN A 82 4.21 0.48 -3.62
C GLN A 82 4.71 -0.75 -2.85
N GLU A 83 5.54 -0.54 -1.82
CA GLU A 83 6.01 -1.63 -0.95
C GLU A 83 4.83 -2.28 -0.21
N LEU A 84 3.85 -1.50 0.22
CA LEU A 84 2.67 -2.01 0.91
C LEU A 84 1.75 -2.82 -0.03
N GLN A 85 1.57 -2.37 -1.28
CA GLN A 85 0.82 -3.14 -2.28
C GLN A 85 1.53 -4.45 -2.64
N ALA A 86 2.86 -4.44 -2.73
CA ALA A 86 3.66 -5.63 -3.03
C ALA A 86 3.48 -6.74 -1.97
N VAL A 87 3.19 -6.36 -0.72
CA VAL A 87 2.94 -7.31 0.39
C VAL A 87 1.45 -7.62 0.61
N GLY A 88 0.59 -7.21 -0.34
CA GLY A 88 -0.80 -7.63 -0.40
C GLY A 88 -1.83 -6.64 0.13
N PHE A 89 -1.44 -5.44 0.58
CA PHE A 89 -2.43 -4.44 1.00
C PHE A 89 -3.16 -3.86 -0.22
N GLY A 90 -4.48 -3.99 -0.22
CA GLY A 90 -5.34 -3.55 -1.32
C GLY A 90 -5.48 -2.03 -1.38
N ALA A 91 -5.90 -1.52 -2.54
CA ALA A 91 -6.17 -0.10 -2.71
C ALA A 91 -7.24 0.43 -1.74
N GLU A 92 -8.23 -0.39 -1.39
CA GLU A 92 -9.26 -0.06 -0.41
C GLU A 92 -8.69 0.16 0.99
N GLU A 93 -7.86 -0.78 1.47
CA GLU A 93 -7.21 -0.69 2.78
C GLU A 93 -6.26 0.51 2.86
N LEU A 94 -5.47 0.72 1.80
CA LEU A 94 -4.56 1.86 1.69
C LEU A 94 -5.33 3.19 1.66
N ARG A 95 -6.45 3.24 0.93
CA ARG A 95 -7.31 4.43 0.88
C ARG A 95 -7.94 4.71 2.24
N ALA A 96 -8.43 3.69 2.94
CA ALA A 96 -8.96 3.80 4.30
C ALA A 96 -7.88 4.25 5.30
N ALA A 97 -6.63 3.86 5.09
CA ALA A 97 -5.48 4.35 5.84
C ALA A 97 -5.05 5.78 5.47
N GLY A 98 -5.72 6.43 4.51
CA GLY A 98 -5.49 7.83 4.12
C GLY A 98 -4.52 8.01 2.97
N THR A 99 -4.18 6.96 2.21
CA THR A 99 -3.41 7.10 0.96
C THR A 99 -4.22 7.90 -0.07
N SER A 100 -3.55 8.77 -0.83
CA SER A 100 -4.19 9.56 -1.88
C SER A 100 -4.46 8.73 -3.14
N LEU A 101 -5.34 9.21 -4.03
CA LEU A 101 -5.56 8.54 -5.31
C LEU A 101 -4.27 8.53 -6.16
N SER A 102 -3.55 9.66 -6.22
CA SER A 102 -2.32 9.79 -6.99
C SER A 102 -1.21 8.87 -6.49
N ASP A 103 -1.13 8.63 -5.17
CA ASP A 103 -0.19 7.65 -4.61
C ASP A 103 -0.59 6.22 -4.96
N LEU A 104 -1.89 5.90 -4.96
CA LEU A 104 -2.39 4.58 -5.35
C LEU A 104 -2.14 4.29 -6.83
N THR A 105 -2.40 5.25 -7.70
CA THR A 105 -2.14 5.12 -9.14
C THR A 105 -0.64 5.00 -9.42
N SER A 106 0.18 5.83 -8.78
CA SER A 106 1.65 5.77 -8.91
C SER A 106 2.25 4.47 -8.38
N ALA A 107 1.63 3.88 -7.36
CA ALA A 107 2.02 2.58 -6.82
C ALA A 107 1.55 1.39 -7.69
N GLY A 108 0.73 1.64 -8.71
CA GLY A 108 0.26 0.62 -9.66
C GLY A 108 -1.06 -0.02 -9.27
N ALA A 109 -1.89 0.62 -8.44
CA ALA A 109 -3.24 0.14 -8.16
C ALA A 109 -4.06 -0.04 -9.46
N THR A 110 -4.67 -1.20 -9.60
CA THR A 110 -5.55 -1.47 -10.75
C THR A 110 -6.82 -0.64 -10.66
N VAL A 111 -7.41 -0.29 -11.81
CA VAL A 111 -8.66 0.48 -11.85
C VAL A 111 -9.81 -0.24 -11.14
N GLN A 112 -9.82 -1.59 -11.19
CA GLN A 112 -10.75 -2.40 -10.40
C GLN A 112 -10.55 -2.22 -8.88
N GLY A 113 -9.29 -2.23 -8.42
CA GLY A 113 -8.95 -1.97 -7.02
C GLY A 113 -9.32 -0.55 -6.60
N LEU A 114 -9.08 0.45 -7.45
CA LEU A 114 -9.47 1.83 -7.19
C LEU A 114 -11.00 1.98 -7.10
N ARG A 115 -11.75 1.29 -7.97
CA ARG A 115 -13.21 1.25 -7.90
C ARG A 115 -13.72 0.61 -6.60
N ALA A 116 -13.13 -0.51 -6.19
CA ALA A 116 -13.43 -1.16 -4.92
C ALA A 116 -13.12 -0.24 -3.71
N ALA A 117 -12.05 0.56 -3.82
CA ALA A 117 -11.70 1.61 -2.87
C ALA A 117 -12.64 2.84 -2.89
N GLY A 118 -13.74 2.80 -3.65
CA GLY A 118 -14.73 3.86 -3.72
C GLY A 118 -14.29 5.08 -4.55
N ILE A 119 -13.26 4.96 -5.37
CA ILE A 119 -12.83 6.04 -6.26
C ILE A 119 -13.86 6.20 -7.39
N SER A 120 -14.28 7.43 -7.65
CA SER A 120 -15.25 7.74 -8.69
C SER A 120 -14.61 7.87 -10.07
N ALA A 121 -15.42 7.74 -11.12
CA ALA A 121 -14.99 8.00 -12.48
C ALA A 121 -14.47 9.43 -12.69
N ILE A 122 -14.99 10.40 -11.93
CA ILE A 122 -14.49 11.79 -11.94
C ILE A 122 -13.03 11.84 -11.49
N GLY A 123 -12.71 11.18 -10.37
CA GLY A 123 -11.36 11.14 -9.83
C GLY A 123 -10.39 10.45 -10.78
N LEU A 124 -10.78 9.32 -11.34
CA LEU A 124 -9.94 8.60 -12.31
C LEU A 124 -9.67 9.41 -13.59
N LYS A 125 -10.69 10.09 -14.12
CA LYS A 125 -10.51 10.96 -15.28
C LYS A 125 -9.57 12.12 -14.98
N ALA A 126 -9.64 12.71 -13.78
CA ALA A 126 -8.73 13.78 -13.36
C ALA A 126 -7.27 13.30 -13.24
N GLU A 127 -7.06 12.03 -12.87
CA GLU A 127 -5.75 11.37 -12.89
C GLU A 127 -5.30 10.92 -14.30
N GLY A 128 -6.10 11.19 -15.33
CA GLY A 128 -5.79 10.80 -16.71
C GLY A 128 -5.91 9.30 -16.98
N ILE A 129 -6.62 8.55 -16.13
CA ILE A 129 -6.85 7.11 -16.35
C ILE A 129 -7.73 6.91 -17.59
N PRO A 130 -7.35 6.03 -18.53
CA PRO A 130 -8.10 5.82 -19.77
C PRO A 130 -9.52 5.29 -19.54
N LEU A 131 -10.45 5.75 -20.38
CA LEU A 131 -11.87 5.36 -20.35
C LEU A 131 -12.07 3.85 -20.55
N GLU A 132 -11.22 3.22 -21.37
CA GLU A 132 -11.21 1.80 -21.66
C GLU A 132 -10.98 1.00 -20.36
N GLN A 133 -10.00 1.40 -19.55
CA GLN A 133 -9.73 0.73 -18.27
C GLN A 133 -10.87 0.93 -17.27
N MET A 134 -11.55 2.08 -17.33
CA MET A 134 -12.73 2.34 -16.50
C MET A 134 -13.92 1.47 -16.92
N LYS A 135 -14.12 1.27 -18.23
CA LYS A 135 -15.11 0.33 -18.77
C LYS A 135 -14.82 -1.10 -18.32
N GLU A 136 -13.58 -1.57 -18.48
CA GLU A 136 -13.13 -2.90 -18.04
C GLU A 136 -13.25 -3.11 -16.52
N ALA A 137 -13.07 -2.04 -15.75
CA ALA A 137 -13.26 -2.06 -14.31
C ALA A 137 -14.75 -2.02 -13.88
N GLY A 138 -15.68 -1.86 -14.81
CA GLY A 138 -17.11 -1.89 -14.54
C GLY A 138 -17.68 -0.57 -13.99
N TYR A 139 -17.11 0.58 -14.35
CA TYR A 139 -17.80 1.86 -14.16
C TYR A 139 -19.01 1.93 -15.09
N SER A 140 -20.16 2.32 -14.54
CA SER A 140 -21.39 2.38 -15.33
C SER A 140 -21.39 3.58 -16.26
N LEU A 141 -22.18 3.53 -17.35
CA LEU A 141 -22.40 4.69 -18.21
C LEU A 141 -22.90 5.92 -17.46
N LYS A 142 -23.63 5.74 -16.34
CA LYS A 142 -24.05 6.83 -15.47
C LYS A 142 -22.86 7.48 -14.77
N ASP A 143 -21.93 6.68 -14.24
CA ASP A 143 -20.71 7.18 -13.60
C ASP A 143 -19.84 7.93 -14.63
N LEU A 144 -19.72 7.37 -15.84
CA LEU A 144 -18.96 7.96 -16.93
C LEU A 144 -19.60 9.26 -17.44
N LYS A 145 -20.94 9.33 -17.50
CA LYS A 145 -21.67 10.57 -17.79
C LYS A 145 -21.43 11.63 -16.72
N GLN A 146 -21.47 11.26 -15.45
CA GLN A 146 -21.17 12.17 -14.34
C GLN A 146 -19.70 12.65 -14.36
N ALA A 147 -18.77 11.81 -14.82
CA ALA A 147 -17.39 12.21 -15.11
C ALA A 147 -17.25 13.09 -16.37
N GLY A 148 -18.33 13.35 -17.09
CA GLY A 148 -18.37 14.21 -18.27
C GLY A 148 -17.72 13.58 -19.49
N PHE A 149 -17.74 12.26 -19.63
CA PHE A 149 -17.37 11.63 -20.90
C PHE A 149 -18.46 11.87 -21.95
N THR A 150 -18.04 12.26 -23.16
CA THR A 150 -18.96 12.52 -24.27
C THR A 150 -19.41 11.21 -24.92
N THR A 151 -20.52 11.26 -25.64
CA THR A 151 -21.04 10.12 -26.41
C THR A 151 -20.03 9.66 -27.47
N THR A 152 -19.30 10.58 -28.09
CA THR A 152 -18.21 10.27 -29.04
C THR A 152 -17.06 9.51 -28.38
N GLN A 153 -16.63 9.90 -27.17
CA GLN A 153 -15.62 9.14 -26.41
C GLN A 153 -16.13 7.74 -26.05
N LEU A 154 -17.38 7.64 -25.60
CA LEU A 154 -17.99 6.37 -25.19
C LEU A 154 -18.21 5.41 -26.37
N ARG A 155 -18.64 5.91 -27.53
CA ARG A 155 -18.68 5.12 -28.76
C ARG A 155 -17.30 4.68 -29.22
N GLY A 156 -16.28 5.54 -29.02
CA GLY A 156 -14.88 5.19 -29.27
C GLY A 156 -14.41 3.94 -28.53
N VAL A 157 -14.99 3.66 -27.35
CA VAL A 157 -14.71 2.44 -26.57
C VAL A 157 -15.79 1.36 -26.72
N GLY A 158 -16.66 1.48 -27.73
CA GLY A 158 -17.65 0.47 -28.10
C GLY A 158 -18.92 0.44 -27.23
N TYR A 159 -19.41 1.60 -26.77
CA TYR A 159 -20.79 1.72 -26.29
C TYR A 159 -21.74 2.11 -27.43
N GLU A 160 -22.92 1.49 -27.47
CA GLU A 160 -23.92 1.73 -28.50
C GLU A 160 -24.88 2.88 -28.14
N ALA A 161 -25.47 3.52 -29.15
CA ALA A 161 -26.38 4.65 -28.97
C ALA A 161 -27.61 4.31 -28.08
N SER A 162 -28.09 3.06 -28.15
CA SER A 162 -29.17 2.57 -27.28
C SER A 162 -28.75 2.49 -25.82
N GLU A 163 -27.51 2.08 -25.53
CA GLU A 163 -26.98 2.01 -24.16
C GLU A 163 -26.79 3.42 -23.59
N LEU A 164 -26.27 4.34 -24.40
CA LEU A 164 -26.11 5.75 -24.03
C LEU A 164 -27.47 6.40 -23.73
N THR A 165 -28.48 6.14 -24.56
CA THR A 165 -29.85 6.63 -24.32
C THR A 165 -30.40 6.06 -23.01
N ALA A 166 -30.23 4.76 -22.75
CA ALA A 166 -30.66 4.11 -21.51
C ALA A 166 -29.94 4.67 -20.27
N ALA A 167 -28.69 5.11 -20.43
CA ALA A 167 -27.92 5.78 -19.38
C ALA A 167 -28.28 7.26 -19.20
N GLY A 168 -29.25 7.78 -19.96
CA GLY A 168 -29.78 9.13 -19.82
C GLY A 168 -29.05 10.18 -20.65
N TYR A 169 -28.29 9.80 -21.68
CA TYR A 169 -27.83 10.74 -22.70
C TYR A 169 -28.99 11.23 -23.55
N THR A 170 -29.03 12.54 -23.80
CA THR A 170 -30.05 13.20 -24.60
C THR A 170 -29.78 12.98 -26.09
N VAL A 171 -30.82 13.12 -26.92
CA VAL A 171 -30.70 13.05 -28.38
C VAL A 171 -29.73 14.11 -28.93
N ALA A 172 -29.62 15.26 -28.27
CA ALA A 172 -28.63 16.29 -28.63
C ALA A 172 -27.21 15.77 -28.38
N GLU A 173 -26.93 15.26 -27.17
CA GLU A 173 -25.63 14.68 -26.81
C GLU A 173 -25.24 13.50 -27.72
N LEU A 174 -26.21 12.74 -28.24
CA LEU A 174 -25.93 11.61 -29.14
C LEU A 174 -25.51 12.02 -30.55
N LYS A 175 -25.76 13.27 -30.95
CA LYS A 175 -25.41 13.82 -32.27
C LYS A 175 -24.03 14.50 -32.30
N ASP A 176 -23.49 14.84 -31.13
CA ASP A 176 -22.08 15.22 -30.94
C ASP A 176 -21.14 14.04 -31.25
#